data_AF-A0A2N1IQ60-F1
#
_entry.id   AF-A0A2N1IQ60-F1
#
_cell.length_a   1.000
_cell.length_b   1.000
_cell.length_c   1.000
_cell.angle_alpha   90.00
_cell.angle_beta   90.00
_cell.angle_gamma   90.00
#
_symmetry.space_group_name_H-M   'P 1'
#
loop_
_entity.id
_entity.type
_entity.pdbx_description
1 polymer ?
#
loop_
_entity_poly.entity_id
_entity_poly.type
_entity_poly.pdbx_seq_one_letter_code
_entity_poly.pdbx_strand_id
1 'polypeptide(L)'
;MDDPLPRDWRELQSGVQRIFRNVGLTAEVEVDLDTPRGSVNVDVLAVDDRSVDKIKYIVECKNWGSAIPQAVVHSFTTVMHETGANIGFIISKHGLQKGAQRYTQNTNIVGMTYLEFQQRYFEAWWTRYFCPLIGDTADTPLQYVEPCNGVRDRAYDALNPEQKKKFDLLYALHAVPVMSLSMFNHRAMSPILGSDVLLGLPKDLDDFKSRVLTLITPHVRWHCDTFRGLLDVILKYLKDVETAFDEVFEGTIFEPRTPIIGVTLDGPPLGNR
;
A
#
# COMPACT_ATOMS: atom_id res chain seq x y z
N MET A 1 5.51 1.02 7.61
CA MET A 1 4.89 0.33 6.45
C MET A 1 5.61 -0.96 6.19
N ASP A 2 6.89 -0.85 5.83
CA ASP A 2 7.85 -1.91 5.54
C ASP A 2 8.85 -2.02 6.70
N ASP A 3 9.81 -2.93 6.58
CA ASP A 3 10.99 -2.91 7.46
C ASP A 3 11.72 -1.55 7.31
N PRO A 4 11.93 -0.79 8.40
CA PRO A 4 12.62 0.49 8.34
C PRO A 4 14.13 0.38 8.06
N LEU A 5 14.72 -0.81 8.10
CA LEU A 5 16.16 -1.06 7.97
C LEU A 5 16.46 -1.97 6.78
N PRO A 6 16.41 -1.46 5.53
CA PRO A 6 16.75 -2.25 4.34
C PRO A 6 18.19 -2.79 4.42
N ARG A 7 18.38 -4.02 3.92
CA ARG A 7 19.65 -4.74 4.03
C ARG A 7 20.74 -4.13 3.15
N ASP A 8 20.36 -3.63 1.99
CA ASP A 8 21.25 -2.97 1.04
C ASP A 8 20.59 -1.76 0.36
N TRP A 9 21.32 -1.13 -0.56
CA TRP A 9 20.84 0.06 -1.26
C TRP A 9 19.75 -0.26 -2.31
N ARG A 10 19.73 -1.48 -2.87
CA ARG A 10 18.72 -1.91 -3.85
C ARG A 10 17.37 -2.11 -3.20
N GLU A 11 17.36 -2.69 -2.01
CA GLU A 11 16.14 -2.80 -1.19
C GLU A 11 15.60 -1.42 -0.81
N LEU A 12 16.49 -0.48 -0.48
CA LEU A 12 16.09 0.90 -0.20
C LEU A 12 15.44 1.57 -1.42
N GLN A 13 16.10 1.52 -2.59
CA GLN A 13 15.55 2.07 -3.83
C GLN A 13 14.19 1.44 -4.20
N SER A 14 14.11 0.11 -4.17
CA SER A 14 12.90 -0.64 -4.48
C SER A 14 11.76 -0.32 -3.50
N GLY A 15 12.08 -0.13 -2.22
CA GLY A 15 11.12 0.29 -1.20
C GLY A 15 10.55 1.68 -1.44
N VAL A 16 11.42 2.64 -1.76
CA VAL A 16 11.03 4.02 -2.10
C VAL A 16 10.14 4.05 -3.34
N GLN A 17 10.55 3.38 -4.42
CA GLN A 17 9.77 3.25 -5.65
C GLN A 17 8.38 2.67 -5.36
N ARG A 18 8.32 1.55 -4.64
CA ARG A 18 7.06 0.87 -4.30
C ARG A 18 6.13 1.76 -3.51
N ILE A 19 6.63 2.51 -2.52
CA ILE A 19 5.79 3.44 -1.74
C ILE A 19 5.21 4.52 -2.65
N PHE A 20 6.01 5.11 -3.54
CA PHE A 20 5.52 6.10 -4.51
C PHE A 20 4.43 5.53 -5.42
N ARG A 21 4.65 4.36 -6.01
CA ARG A 21 3.64 3.69 -6.85
C ARG A 21 2.36 3.42 -6.08
N ASN A 22 2.48 2.90 -4.85
CA ASN A 22 1.34 2.64 -3.99
C ASN A 22 0.55 3.91 -3.61
N VAL A 23 1.20 5.07 -3.45
CA VAL A 23 0.46 6.33 -3.19
C VAL A 23 -0.11 6.99 -4.45
N GLY A 24 0.11 6.39 -5.62
CA GLY A 24 -0.48 6.78 -6.90
C GLY A 24 0.41 7.67 -7.79
N LEU A 25 1.73 7.59 -7.63
CA LEU A 25 2.70 8.24 -8.52
C LEU A 25 3.25 7.22 -9.52
N THR A 26 3.70 7.66 -10.69
CA THR A 26 4.64 6.84 -11.47
C THR A 26 6.00 6.89 -10.79
N ALA A 27 6.73 5.78 -10.75
CA ALA A 27 8.08 5.77 -10.19
C ALA A 27 8.96 4.69 -10.82
N GLU A 28 10.16 5.07 -11.21
CA GLU A 28 11.18 4.19 -11.82
C GLU A 28 12.50 4.29 -11.05
N VAL A 29 13.30 3.21 -11.07
CA VAL A 29 14.62 3.14 -10.44
C VAL A 29 15.73 3.25 -11.49
N GLU A 30 16.91 3.72 -11.08
CA GLU A 30 18.12 3.80 -11.92
C GLU A 30 17.87 4.51 -13.27
N VAL A 31 17.25 5.69 -13.22
CA VAL A 31 16.83 6.42 -14.42
C VAL A 31 17.93 7.36 -14.89
N ASP A 32 18.33 7.25 -16.16
CA ASP A 32 19.19 8.24 -16.80
C ASP A 32 18.38 9.46 -17.23
N LEU A 33 18.76 10.62 -16.72
CA LEU A 33 18.17 11.91 -17.06
C LEU A 33 19.16 12.77 -17.83
N ASP A 34 18.69 13.34 -18.93
CA ASP A 34 19.45 14.32 -19.69
C ASP A 34 19.62 15.60 -18.88
N THR A 35 20.84 16.13 -18.89
CA THR A 35 21.22 17.40 -18.27
C THR A 35 21.95 18.26 -19.30
N PRO A 36 22.10 19.58 -19.04
CA PRO A 36 22.89 20.44 -19.93
C PRO A 36 24.36 20.01 -20.09
N ARG A 37 24.87 19.10 -19.25
CA ARG A 37 26.28 18.66 -19.24
C ARG A 37 26.47 17.19 -19.63
N GLY A 38 25.41 16.49 -20.04
CA GLY A 38 25.44 15.07 -20.36
C GLY A 38 24.22 14.37 -19.82
N SER A 39 24.42 13.25 -19.14
CA SER A 39 23.37 12.53 -18.42
C SER A 39 23.77 12.30 -16.97
N VAL A 40 22.77 12.16 -16.11
CA VAL A 40 22.94 11.74 -14.72
C VAL A 40 21.99 10.59 -14.43
N ASN A 41 22.50 9.53 -13.82
CA ASN A 41 21.67 8.45 -13.31
C ASN A 41 21.13 8.83 -11.92
N VAL A 42 19.83 8.72 -11.73
CA VAL A 42 19.17 8.96 -10.44
C VAL A 42 18.61 7.68 -9.86
N ASP A 43 18.74 7.51 -8.55
CA ASP A 43 18.36 6.27 -7.87
C ASP A 43 16.85 5.98 -8.00
N VAL A 44 15.99 6.98 -7.80
CA VAL A 44 14.54 6.89 -8.07
C VAL A 44 14.03 8.21 -8.67
N LEU A 45 13.25 8.11 -9.75
CA LEU A 45 12.43 9.20 -10.27
C LEU A 45 10.97 8.85 -10.01
N ALA A 46 10.20 9.77 -9.42
CA ALA A 46 8.75 9.64 -9.34
C ALA A 46 8.04 10.89 -9.88
N VAL A 47 6.85 10.72 -10.46
CA VAL A 47 6.05 11.82 -11.00
C VAL A 47 4.62 11.71 -10.50
N ASP A 48 4.11 12.82 -9.97
CA ASP A 48 2.68 12.96 -9.69
C ASP A 48 1.95 13.31 -11.00
N ASP A 49 1.50 12.27 -11.71
CA ASP A 49 0.80 12.41 -12.97
C ASP A 49 -0.57 13.09 -12.88
N ARG A 50 -1.14 13.15 -11.67
CA ARG A 50 -2.44 13.78 -11.40
C ARG A 50 -2.30 15.28 -11.15
N SER A 51 -1.12 15.71 -10.71
CA SER A 51 -0.82 17.13 -10.56
C SER A 51 -0.77 17.83 -11.93
N VAL A 52 -1.30 19.05 -11.99
CA VAL A 52 -1.29 19.89 -13.20
C VAL A 52 0.13 20.10 -13.71
N ASP A 53 1.06 20.33 -12.78
CA ASP A 53 2.46 20.65 -13.08
C ASP A 53 3.35 19.41 -13.20
N LYS A 54 2.79 18.19 -13.14
CA LYS A 54 3.54 16.92 -13.20
C LYS A 54 4.73 16.92 -12.24
N ILE A 55 4.48 17.15 -10.95
CA ILE A 55 5.50 17.31 -9.92
C ILE A 55 6.48 16.13 -9.94
N LYS A 56 7.75 16.43 -10.22
CA LYS A 56 8.84 15.47 -10.29
C LYS A 56 9.57 15.40 -8.96
N TYR A 57 9.70 14.17 -8.46
CA TYR A 57 10.48 13.80 -7.31
C TYR A 57 11.74 13.09 -7.80
N ILE A 58 12.91 13.59 -7.44
CA ILE A 58 14.16 12.83 -7.60
C ILE A 58 14.60 12.40 -6.20
N VAL A 59 14.99 11.14 -6.07
CA VAL A 59 15.48 10.60 -4.81
C VAL A 59 16.87 10.03 -4.99
N GLU A 60 17.74 10.36 -4.06
CA GLU A 60 19.03 9.73 -3.85
C GLU A 60 18.94 8.79 -2.64
N CYS A 61 19.27 7.52 -2.81
CA CYS A 61 19.21 6.46 -1.80
C CYS A 61 20.63 6.12 -1.31
N LYS A 62 20.92 6.42 -0.04
CA LYS A 62 22.23 6.15 0.59
C LYS A 62 22.10 5.27 1.83
N ASN A 63 22.24 3.94 1.65
CA ASN A 63 22.23 2.98 2.75
C ASN A 63 23.61 2.86 3.44
N TRP A 64 24.13 3.99 3.92
CA TRP A 64 25.44 4.07 4.58
C TRP A 64 25.32 3.81 6.08
N GLY A 65 26.41 3.34 6.72
CA GLY A 65 26.51 3.18 8.18
C GLY A 65 26.73 4.48 8.96
N SER A 66 26.66 5.64 8.29
CA SER A 66 26.85 6.96 8.89
C SER A 66 25.93 8.00 8.26
N ALA A 67 25.75 9.13 8.94
CA ALA A 67 24.93 10.23 8.45
C ALA A 67 25.56 10.91 7.23
N ILE A 68 24.71 11.34 6.30
CA ILE A 68 25.11 11.86 4.99
C ILE A 68 25.78 13.24 5.13
N PRO A 69 27.00 13.41 4.57
CA PRO A 69 27.73 14.67 4.67
C PRO A 69 27.20 15.74 3.72
N GLN A 70 27.53 17.00 4.02
CA GLN A 70 27.09 18.16 3.25
C GLN A 70 27.53 18.12 1.77
N ALA A 71 28.68 17.52 1.46
CA ALA A 71 29.17 17.37 0.09
C ALA A 71 28.19 16.59 -0.82
N VAL A 72 27.51 15.58 -0.27
CA VAL A 72 26.49 14.81 -1.02
C VAL A 72 25.29 15.70 -1.32
N VAL A 73 24.83 16.48 -0.33
CA VAL A 73 23.72 17.43 -0.52
C VAL A 73 24.05 18.48 -1.57
N HIS A 74 25.26 19.04 -1.54
CA HIS A 74 25.71 20.02 -2.54
C HIS A 74 25.76 19.42 -3.95
N SER A 75 26.25 18.19 -4.08
CA SER A 75 26.28 17.48 -5.36
C SER A 75 24.85 17.25 -5.88
N PHE A 76 23.96 16.81 -5.00
CA PHE A 76 22.54 16.58 -5.32
C PHE A 76 21.81 17.87 -5.69
N THR A 77 22.19 19.01 -5.12
CA THR A 77 21.64 20.33 -5.50
C THR A 77 21.90 20.65 -6.96
N THR A 78 23.08 20.28 -7.48
CA THR A 78 23.39 20.45 -8.92
C THR A 78 22.48 19.58 -9.77
N VAL A 79 22.26 18.31 -9.38
CA VAL A 79 21.33 17.40 -10.08
C VAL A 79 19.92 17.97 -10.11
N MET A 80 19.42 18.47 -8.98
CA MET A 80 18.09 19.09 -8.90
C MET A 80 17.96 20.31 -9.83
N HIS A 81 18.96 21.18 -9.87
CA HIS A 81 18.96 22.34 -10.76
C HIS A 81 19.03 21.96 -12.25
N GLU A 82 19.77 20.92 -12.59
CA GLU A 82 20.02 20.54 -13.99
C GLU A 82 18.91 19.69 -14.59
N THR A 83 18.19 18.94 -13.77
CA THR A 83 17.04 18.12 -14.18
C THR A 83 15.71 18.88 -14.12
N GLY A 84 15.67 20.03 -13.44
CA GLY A 84 14.45 20.81 -13.22
C GLY A 84 13.44 20.11 -12.32
N ALA A 85 13.89 19.20 -11.45
CA ALA A 85 13.00 18.49 -10.54
C ALA A 85 12.43 19.41 -9.44
N ASN A 86 11.19 19.14 -9.06
CA ASN A 86 10.45 19.99 -8.12
C ASN A 86 10.84 19.69 -6.67
N ILE A 87 10.98 18.41 -6.32
CA ILE A 87 11.25 17.96 -4.95
C ILE A 87 12.40 16.95 -4.97
N GLY A 88 13.41 17.18 -4.14
CA GLY A 88 14.54 16.29 -3.98
C GLY A 88 14.47 15.55 -2.65
N PHE A 89 14.68 14.24 -2.63
CA PHE A 89 14.86 13.50 -1.39
C PHE A 89 16.24 12.87 -1.31
N ILE A 90 16.82 12.90 -0.12
CA ILE A 90 17.98 12.07 0.22
C ILE A 90 17.53 11.12 1.30
N ILE A 91 17.32 9.86 0.95
CA ILE A 91 16.84 8.84 1.87
C ILE A 91 18.03 7.98 2.30
N SER A 92 18.21 7.86 3.61
CA SER A 92 19.37 7.17 4.17
C SER A 92 19.02 6.35 5.41
N LYS A 93 19.99 5.58 5.92
CA LYS A 93 19.81 4.83 7.16
C LYS A 93 19.90 5.71 8.41
N HIS A 94 20.75 6.74 8.38
CA HIS A 94 21.11 7.55 9.55
C HIS A 94 20.85 9.05 9.39
N GLY A 95 20.10 9.46 8.37
CA GLY A 95 19.76 10.85 8.12
C GLY A 95 20.96 11.70 7.67
N LEU A 96 20.82 13.01 7.80
CA LEU A 96 21.83 14.00 7.40
C LEU A 96 22.70 14.44 8.59
N GLN A 97 23.96 14.80 8.32
CA GLN A 97 24.79 15.52 9.29
C GLN A 97 24.21 16.92 9.59
N LYS A 98 24.51 17.50 10.75
CA LYS A 98 23.97 18.82 11.17
C LYS A 98 24.18 19.94 10.14
N GLY A 99 25.35 19.98 9.49
CA GLY A 99 25.65 20.95 8.43
C GLY A 99 24.78 20.76 7.18
N ALA A 100 24.58 19.50 6.79
CA ALA A 100 23.69 19.11 5.69
C ALA A 100 22.23 19.43 5.99
N GLN A 101 21.75 19.15 7.20
CA GLN A 101 20.39 19.51 7.66
C GLN A 101 20.14 21.02 7.55
N ARG A 102 21.08 21.84 8.05
CA ARG A 102 20.98 23.30 7.97
C ARG A 102 20.93 23.80 6.53
N TYR A 103 21.72 23.21 5.63
CA TYR A 103 21.71 23.56 4.22
C TYR A 103 20.34 23.27 3.59
N THR A 104 19.75 22.10 3.84
CA THR A 104 18.48 21.69 3.23
C THR A 104 17.27 22.55 3.63
N GLN A 105 17.34 23.28 4.76
CA GLN A 105 16.22 24.10 5.27
C GLN A 105 15.71 25.17 4.31
N ASN A 106 16.55 25.67 3.40
CA ASN A 106 16.21 26.71 2.43
C ASN A 106 16.25 26.20 0.99
N THR A 107 16.02 24.90 0.80
CA THR A 107 16.03 24.24 -0.51
C THR A 107 14.77 23.39 -0.69
N ASN A 108 14.53 22.92 -1.91
CA ASN A 108 13.51 21.90 -2.20
C ASN A 108 14.01 20.46 -1.93
N ILE A 109 15.16 20.30 -1.28
CA ILE A 109 15.74 19.02 -0.91
C ILE A 109 15.39 18.72 0.55
N VAL A 110 14.89 17.50 0.81
CA VAL A 110 14.64 17.01 2.17
C VAL A 110 15.42 15.73 2.39
N GLY A 111 16.29 15.73 3.40
CA GLY A 111 16.95 14.50 3.84
C GLY A 111 16.18 13.84 4.97
N MET A 112 15.96 12.53 4.87
CA MET A 112 15.23 11.76 5.86
C MET A 112 15.73 10.31 5.93
N THR A 113 15.40 9.63 7.01
CA THR A 113 15.55 8.18 7.13
C THR A 113 14.46 7.46 6.34
N TYR A 114 14.67 6.17 6.03
CA TYR A 114 13.61 5.39 5.38
C TYR A 114 12.35 5.28 6.25
N LEU A 115 12.48 5.24 7.58
CA LEU A 115 11.34 5.28 8.50
C LEU A 115 10.59 6.60 8.41
N GLU A 116 11.28 7.73 8.41
CA GLU A 116 10.65 9.07 8.27
C GLU A 116 9.96 9.22 6.91
N PHE A 117 10.53 8.67 5.84
CA PHE A 117 9.88 8.61 4.53
C PHE A 117 8.57 7.79 4.58
N GLN A 118 8.61 6.60 5.20
CA GLN A 118 7.41 5.80 5.41
C GLN A 118 6.36 6.56 6.23
N GLN A 119 6.76 7.23 7.32
CA GLN A 119 5.83 8.02 8.14
C GLN A 119 5.20 9.16 7.34
N ARG A 120 5.98 9.86 6.52
CA ARG A 120 5.51 10.95 5.66
C ARG A 120 4.40 10.52 4.70
N TYR A 121 4.50 9.31 4.14
CA TYR A 121 3.54 8.80 3.16
C TYR A 121 2.48 7.86 3.76
N PHE A 122 2.46 7.65 5.08
CA PHE A 122 1.61 6.64 5.74
C PHE A 122 0.14 6.85 5.50
N GLU A 123 -0.36 8.07 5.67
CA GLU A 123 -1.77 8.36 5.47
C GLU A 123 -2.20 8.17 4.00
N ALA A 124 -1.40 8.67 3.06
CA ALA A 124 -1.68 8.50 1.63
C ALA A 124 -1.67 7.02 1.24
N TRP A 125 -0.71 6.25 1.76
CA TRP A 125 -0.61 4.81 1.50
C TRP A 125 -1.78 4.05 2.13
N TRP A 126 -2.16 4.39 3.36
CA TRP A 126 -3.30 3.80 4.06
C TRP A 126 -4.60 3.98 3.27
N THR A 127 -4.85 5.22 2.85
CA THR A 127 -6.11 5.63 2.22
C THR A 127 -6.21 5.25 0.75
N ARG A 128 -5.10 5.26 0.01
CA ARG A 128 -5.09 5.05 -1.45
C ARG A 128 -4.68 3.64 -1.86
N TYR A 129 -4.06 2.87 -0.97
CA TYR A 129 -3.54 1.54 -1.28
C TYR A 129 -3.98 0.48 -0.28
N PHE A 130 -3.60 0.59 0.99
CA PHE A 130 -3.82 -0.48 1.97
C PHE A 130 -5.31 -0.81 2.12
N CYS A 131 -6.15 0.18 2.42
CA CYS A 131 -7.58 -0.08 2.59
C CYS A 131 -8.27 -0.46 1.27
N PRO A 132 -8.10 0.29 0.16
CA PRO A 132 -8.77 -0.07 -1.08
C PRO A 132 -8.38 -1.45 -1.62
N LEU A 133 -7.11 -1.85 -1.51
CA LEU A 133 -6.68 -3.17 -1.97
C LEU A 133 -7.32 -4.30 -1.16
N ILE A 134 -7.46 -4.14 0.16
CA ILE A 134 -8.20 -5.08 1.01
C ILE A 134 -9.66 -5.14 0.59
N GLY A 135 -10.30 -3.98 0.40
CA GLY A 135 -11.70 -3.90 -0.01
C GLY A 135 -11.96 -4.58 -1.34
N ASP A 136 -11.18 -4.23 -2.38
CA ASP A 136 -11.29 -4.80 -3.72
C ASP A 136 -11.06 -6.33 -3.71
N THR A 137 -10.13 -6.81 -2.88
CA THR A 137 -9.87 -8.25 -2.73
C THR A 137 -11.02 -8.96 -2.00
N ALA A 138 -11.71 -8.27 -1.08
CA ALA A 138 -12.85 -8.82 -0.36
C ALA A 138 -14.14 -8.85 -1.19
N ASP A 139 -14.23 -8.13 -2.31
CA ASP A 139 -15.44 -8.07 -3.15
C ASP A 139 -15.90 -9.43 -3.68
N THR A 140 -14.94 -10.31 -4.03
CA THR A 140 -15.26 -11.66 -4.54
C THR A 140 -15.79 -12.57 -3.43
N PRO A 141 -15.06 -12.82 -2.32
CA PRO A 141 -15.57 -13.64 -1.23
C PRO A 141 -16.81 -13.05 -0.55
N LEU A 142 -17.03 -11.72 -0.64
CA LEU A 142 -18.25 -11.08 -0.13
C LEU A 142 -19.52 -11.67 -0.74
N GLN A 143 -19.50 -12.06 -2.02
CA GLN A 143 -20.66 -12.63 -2.71
C GLN A 143 -21.15 -13.94 -2.06
N TYR A 144 -20.26 -14.69 -1.40
CA TYR A 144 -20.63 -15.87 -0.65
C TYR A 144 -21.32 -15.54 0.68
N VAL A 145 -21.00 -14.40 1.29
CA VAL A 145 -21.42 -14.10 2.67
C VAL A 145 -22.41 -12.94 2.81
N GLU A 146 -22.68 -12.20 1.73
CA GLU A 146 -23.59 -11.05 1.78
C GLU A 146 -25.02 -11.48 2.13
N PRO A 147 -25.81 -10.67 2.87
CA PRO A 147 -27.12 -11.11 3.36
C PRO A 147 -28.11 -11.53 2.26
N CYS A 148 -27.96 -10.99 1.04
CA CYS A 148 -28.87 -11.23 -0.07
C CYS A 148 -28.08 -11.47 -1.36
N ASN A 149 -27.97 -12.74 -1.79
CA ASN A 149 -27.36 -13.09 -3.09
C ASN A 149 -28.12 -14.26 -3.75
N GLY A 150 -28.94 -13.94 -4.74
CA GLY A 150 -29.78 -14.95 -5.40
C GLY A 150 -29.01 -15.98 -6.24
N VAL A 151 -27.78 -15.68 -6.69
CA VAL A 151 -26.94 -16.64 -7.42
C VAL A 151 -26.44 -17.71 -6.45
N ARG A 152 -25.86 -17.26 -5.33
CA ARG A 152 -25.43 -18.12 -4.23
C ARG A 152 -26.58 -18.96 -3.69
N ASP A 153 -27.72 -18.35 -3.41
CA ASP A 153 -28.84 -19.06 -2.76
C ASP A 153 -29.33 -20.22 -3.63
N ARG A 154 -29.45 -20.00 -4.95
CA ARG A 154 -29.78 -21.06 -5.90
C ARG A 154 -28.69 -22.14 -5.98
N ALA A 155 -27.42 -21.75 -5.97
CA ALA A 155 -26.32 -22.70 -5.98
C ALA A 155 -26.28 -23.54 -4.69
N TYR A 156 -26.51 -22.92 -3.54
CA TYR A 156 -26.61 -23.57 -2.24
C TYR A 156 -27.74 -24.60 -2.22
N ASP A 157 -28.92 -24.26 -2.74
CA ASP A 157 -30.06 -25.18 -2.77
C ASP A 157 -29.76 -26.49 -3.50
N ALA A 158 -28.93 -26.43 -4.54
CA ALA A 158 -28.48 -27.57 -5.33
C ALA A 158 -27.39 -28.44 -4.66
N LEU A 159 -26.76 -27.96 -3.57
CA LEU A 159 -25.71 -28.70 -2.87
C LEU A 159 -26.24 -29.94 -2.15
N ASN A 160 -25.39 -30.96 -2.03
CA ASN A 160 -25.66 -32.12 -1.20
C ASN A 160 -25.55 -31.78 0.31
N PRO A 161 -26.06 -32.62 1.23
CA PRO A 161 -26.04 -32.32 2.67
C PRO A 161 -24.65 -32.11 3.28
N GLU A 162 -23.61 -32.78 2.77
CA GLU A 162 -22.24 -32.62 3.26
C GLU A 162 -21.65 -31.27 2.83
N GLN A 163 -21.86 -30.89 1.57
CA GLN A 163 -21.48 -29.59 1.02
C GLN A 163 -22.20 -28.45 1.76
N LYS A 164 -23.50 -28.57 2.03
CA LYS A 164 -24.25 -27.57 2.82
C LYS A 164 -23.64 -27.37 4.20
N LYS A 165 -23.31 -28.47 4.90
CA LYS A 165 -22.66 -28.39 6.21
C LYS A 165 -21.29 -27.68 6.15
N LYS A 166 -20.50 -27.94 5.10
CA LYS A 166 -19.22 -27.25 4.88
C LYS A 166 -19.44 -25.75 4.60
N PHE A 167 -20.40 -25.42 3.75
CA PHE A 167 -20.78 -24.04 3.46
C PHE A 167 -21.19 -23.29 4.73
N ASP A 168 -22.11 -23.86 5.52
CA ASP A 168 -22.64 -23.22 6.72
C ASP A 168 -21.53 -22.95 7.75
N LEU A 169 -20.56 -23.87 7.88
CA LEU A 169 -19.39 -23.70 8.73
C LEU A 169 -18.50 -22.54 8.25
N LEU A 170 -18.20 -22.50 6.95
CA LEU A 170 -17.43 -21.40 6.35
C LEU A 170 -18.15 -20.06 6.51
N TYR A 171 -19.45 -20.02 6.24
CA TYR A 171 -20.27 -18.83 6.41
C TYR A 171 -20.24 -18.33 7.87
N ALA A 172 -20.46 -19.22 8.84
CA ALA A 172 -20.43 -18.87 10.25
C ALA A 172 -19.07 -18.32 10.70
N LEU A 173 -17.97 -18.84 10.13
CA LEU A 173 -16.62 -18.42 10.47
C LEU A 173 -16.23 -17.09 9.80
N HIS A 174 -16.61 -16.90 8.53
CA HIS A 174 -16.03 -15.88 7.66
C HIS A 174 -16.97 -14.72 7.30
N ALA A 175 -18.28 -14.82 7.55
CA ALA A 175 -19.22 -13.77 7.14
C ALA A 175 -18.89 -12.39 7.73
N VAL A 176 -18.68 -12.33 9.05
CA VAL A 176 -18.32 -11.07 9.74
C VAL A 176 -16.94 -10.55 9.28
N PRO A 177 -15.86 -11.37 9.26
CA PRO A 177 -14.57 -10.95 8.71
C PRO A 177 -14.64 -10.35 7.30
N VAL A 178 -15.21 -11.08 6.35
CA VAL A 178 -15.21 -10.70 4.93
C VAL A 178 -16.06 -9.45 4.71
N MET A 179 -17.25 -9.38 5.32
CA MET A 179 -18.10 -8.19 5.23
C MET A 179 -17.45 -6.97 5.86
N SER A 180 -16.70 -7.12 6.95
CA SER A 180 -16.00 -6.00 7.58
C SER A 180 -14.82 -5.52 6.73
N LEU A 181 -14.09 -6.44 6.11
CA LEU A 181 -12.94 -6.14 5.25
C LEU A 181 -13.38 -5.51 3.91
N SER A 182 -14.52 -5.91 3.34
CA SER A 182 -15.05 -5.28 2.12
C SER A 182 -15.40 -3.81 2.32
N MET A 183 -15.75 -3.40 3.56
CA MET A 183 -15.95 -1.99 3.91
C MET A 183 -14.67 -1.15 3.82
N PHE A 184 -13.49 -1.74 3.59
CA PHE A 184 -12.25 -0.96 3.45
C PHE A 184 -12.21 -0.11 2.17
N ASN A 185 -13.09 -0.41 1.20
CA ASN A 185 -13.37 0.46 0.07
C ASN A 185 -14.26 1.68 0.41
N HIS A 186 -14.90 1.72 1.58
CA HIS A 186 -15.96 2.68 1.87
C HIS A 186 -15.46 4.14 1.92
N ARG A 187 -14.23 4.40 2.39
CA ARG A 187 -13.66 5.77 2.34
C ARG A 187 -13.49 6.29 0.91
N ALA A 188 -13.17 5.41 -0.03
CA ALA A 188 -13.04 5.76 -1.44
C ALA A 188 -14.42 5.94 -2.10
N MET A 189 -15.45 5.25 -1.62
CA MET A 189 -16.83 5.30 -2.16
C MET A 189 -17.70 6.41 -1.56
N SER A 190 -17.53 6.76 -0.29
CA SER A 190 -18.28 7.81 0.41
C SER A 190 -17.41 8.50 1.46
N PRO A 191 -16.82 9.68 1.15
CA PRO A 191 -15.95 10.40 2.08
C PRO A 191 -16.70 11.08 3.24
N ILE A 192 -18.04 11.08 3.24
CA ILE A 192 -18.91 11.77 4.21
C ILE A 192 -19.25 10.87 5.42
N LEU A 193 -19.22 9.54 5.25
CA LEU A 193 -19.52 8.60 6.34
C LEU A 193 -18.23 8.27 7.11
N GLY A 194 -18.05 8.92 8.26
CA GLY A 194 -16.92 8.68 9.17
C GLY A 194 -16.99 7.30 9.81
N SER A 195 -16.38 6.28 9.20
CA SER A 195 -16.09 5.02 9.88
C SER A 195 -14.71 5.11 10.57
N ASP A 196 -14.62 5.93 11.61
CA ASP A 196 -13.35 6.18 12.32
C ASP A 196 -12.79 4.92 12.99
N VAL A 197 -13.65 3.96 13.32
CA VAL A 197 -13.22 2.72 13.99
C VAL A 197 -12.48 1.77 13.04
N LEU A 198 -13.03 1.47 11.85
CA LEU A 198 -12.43 0.51 10.92
C LEU A 198 -11.34 1.13 10.03
N LEU A 199 -11.58 2.35 9.54
CA LEU A 199 -10.75 2.99 8.51
C LEU A 199 -9.90 4.13 9.04
N GLY A 200 -10.05 4.47 10.33
CA GLY A 200 -9.21 5.45 11.02
C GLY A 200 -7.73 5.12 10.88
N LEU A 201 -6.91 6.17 10.76
CA LEU A 201 -5.46 5.99 10.71
C LEU A 201 -4.98 5.33 12.00
N PRO A 202 -4.35 4.15 11.92
CA PRO A 202 -3.87 3.48 13.10
C PRO A 202 -2.65 4.22 13.67
N LYS A 203 -2.51 4.20 14.99
CA LYS A 203 -1.34 4.77 15.65
C LYS A 203 -0.08 3.93 15.34
N ASP A 204 -0.23 2.63 15.41
CA ASP A 204 0.80 1.63 15.15
C ASP A 204 0.14 0.27 14.81
N LEU A 205 0.96 -0.73 14.51
CA LEU A 205 0.49 -2.04 14.07
C LEU A 205 -0.31 -2.76 15.17
N ASP A 206 0.10 -2.62 16.43
CA ASP A 206 -0.55 -3.29 17.57
C ASP A 206 -1.88 -2.63 17.92
N ASP A 207 -1.98 -1.30 17.82
CA ASP A 207 -3.25 -0.57 17.86
C ASP A 207 -4.21 -1.12 16.82
N PHE A 208 -3.79 -1.24 15.56
CA PHE A 208 -4.68 -1.74 14.52
C PHE A 208 -5.12 -3.19 14.75
N LYS A 209 -4.19 -4.08 15.11
CA LYS A 209 -4.52 -5.49 15.41
C LYS A 209 -5.51 -5.61 16.56
N SER A 210 -5.27 -4.90 17.66
CA SER A 210 -6.08 -4.99 18.87
C SER A 210 -7.45 -4.31 18.74
N ARG A 211 -7.50 -3.13 18.12
CA ARG A 211 -8.70 -2.31 17.99
C ARG A 211 -9.62 -2.75 16.87
N VAL A 212 -9.08 -3.27 15.77
CA VAL A 212 -9.86 -3.63 14.57
C VAL A 212 -9.87 -5.13 14.35
N LEU A 213 -8.71 -5.77 14.20
CA LEU A 213 -8.65 -7.17 13.78
C LEU A 213 -9.17 -8.15 14.83
N THR A 214 -8.95 -7.88 16.13
CA THR A 214 -9.54 -8.70 17.21
C THR A 214 -11.07 -8.66 17.19
N LEU A 215 -11.68 -7.55 16.76
CA LEU A 215 -13.14 -7.43 16.69
C LEU A 215 -13.71 -8.20 15.50
N ILE A 216 -13.09 -8.07 14.33
CA ILE A 216 -13.64 -8.63 13.08
C ILE A 216 -13.20 -10.08 12.85
N THR A 217 -12.03 -10.47 13.37
CA THR A 217 -11.38 -11.78 13.14
C THR A 217 -10.82 -12.36 14.45
N PRO A 218 -11.63 -12.55 15.51
CA PRO A 218 -11.13 -12.98 16.83
C PRO A 218 -10.45 -14.35 16.82
N HIS A 219 -10.74 -15.18 15.83
CA HIS A 219 -10.20 -16.52 15.65
C HIS A 219 -8.91 -16.56 14.82
N VAL A 220 -8.49 -15.45 14.20
CA VAL A 220 -7.30 -15.39 13.36
C VAL A 220 -6.14 -14.76 14.12
N ARG A 221 -4.97 -15.40 14.05
CA ARG A 221 -3.72 -14.84 14.60
C ARG A 221 -2.87 -14.23 13.49
N TRP A 222 -2.72 -12.91 13.53
CA TRP A 222 -1.97 -12.13 12.56
C TRP A 222 -0.48 -12.02 12.94
N HIS A 223 0.33 -12.96 12.46
CA HIS A 223 1.78 -13.00 12.69
C HIS A 223 2.50 -12.15 11.65
N CYS A 224 2.84 -10.91 12.01
CA CYS A 224 3.56 -9.97 11.14
C CYS A 224 4.09 -8.80 11.98
N ASP A 225 5.21 -8.23 11.54
CA ASP A 225 5.89 -7.13 12.26
C ASP A 225 5.78 -5.78 11.52
N THR A 226 5.16 -5.79 10.33
CA THR A 226 4.98 -4.60 9.49
C THR A 226 3.56 -4.52 8.96
N PHE A 227 3.11 -3.30 8.60
CA PHE A 227 1.81 -3.11 7.95
C PHE A 227 1.75 -3.80 6.58
N ARG A 228 2.87 -3.88 5.85
CA ARG A 228 2.90 -4.62 4.59
C ARG A 228 2.79 -6.12 4.80
N GLY A 229 3.50 -6.68 5.78
CA GLY A 229 3.33 -8.08 6.16
C GLY A 229 1.88 -8.36 6.61
N LEU A 230 1.24 -7.42 7.30
CA LEU A 230 -0.17 -7.55 7.64
C LEU A 230 -1.08 -7.57 6.40
N LEU A 231 -0.85 -6.66 5.45
CA LEU A 231 -1.58 -6.61 4.19
C LEU A 231 -1.49 -7.96 3.48
N ASP A 232 -0.28 -8.50 3.31
CA ASP A 232 -0.06 -9.77 2.62
C ASP A 232 -0.84 -10.92 3.28
N VAL A 233 -0.86 -10.97 4.62
CA VAL A 233 -1.61 -12.00 5.35
C VAL A 233 -3.13 -11.81 5.22
N ILE A 234 -3.63 -10.57 5.21
CA ILE A 234 -5.07 -10.29 4.98
C ILE A 234 -5.49 -10.69 3.56
N LEU A 235 -4.71 -10.30 2.55
CA LEU A 235 -4.99 -10.65 1.16
C LEU A 235 -4.98 -12.17 0.96
N LYS A 236 -3.99 -12.86 1.54
CA LYS A 236 -3.95 -14.32 1.54
C LYS A 236 -5.18 -14.92 2.23
N TYR A 237 -5.56 -14.42 3.40
CA TYR A 237 -6.75 -14.88 4.12
C TYR A 237 -8.01 -14.76 3.26
N LEU A 238 -8.24 -13.61 2.61
CA LEU A 238 -9.39 -13.42 1.73
C LEU A 238 -9.39 -14.39 0.55
N LYS A 239 -8.22 -14.67 -0.03
CA LYS A 239 -8.09 -15.63 -1.13
C LYS A 239 -8.28 -17.07 -0.69
N ASP A 240 -7.77 -17.43 0.49
CA ASP A 240 -7.97 -18.76 1.10
C ASP A 240 -9.47 -18.97 1.39
N VAL A 241 -10.18 -17.95 1.88
CA VAL A 241 -11.64 -17.99 2.09
C VAL A 241 -12.41 -18.16 0.77
N GLU A 242 -12.07 -17.38 -0.26
CA GLU A 242 -12.66 -17.53 -1.59
C GLU A 242 -12.49 -18.95 -2.13
N THR A 243 -11.26 -19.48 -2.07
CA THR A 243 -10.92 -20.83 -2.52
C THR A 243 -11.71 -21.88 -1.75
N ALA A 244 -11.83 -21.73 -0.43
CA ALA A 244 -12.60 -22.67 0.40
C ALA A 244 -14.09 -22.70 0.04
N PHE A 245 -14.68 -21.54 -0.32
CA PHE A 245 -16.06 -21.51 -0.82
C PHE A 245 -16.16 -22.13 -2.22
N ASP A 246 -15.28 -21.78 -3.15
CA ASP A 246 -15.25 -22.36 -4.50
C ASP A 246 -15.14 -23.89 -4.45
N GLU A 247 -14.35 -24.45 -3.53
CA GLU A 247 -14.23 -25.90 -3.32
C GLU A 247 -15.55 -26.56 -2.91
N VAL A 248 -16.43 -25.88 -2.17
CA VAL A 248 -17.75 -26.42 -1.81
C VAL A 248 -18.63 -26.59 -3.05
N PHE A 249 -18.52 -25.68 -4.02
CA PHE A 249 -19.29 -25.68 -5.26
C PHE A 249 -18.57 -26.38 -6.43
N GLU A 250 -17.39 -26.96 -6.20
CA GLU A 250 -16.53 -27.57 -7.22
C GLU A 250 -16.10 -26.59 -8.32
N GLY A 251 -16.00 -25.30 -7.98
CA GLY A 251 -15.63 -24.22 -8.87
C GLY A 251 -16.28 -22.89 -8.50
N THR A 252 -15.97 -21.85 -9.29
CA THR A 252 -16.58 -20.54 -9.09
C THR A 252 -18.01 -20.51 -9.63
N ILE A 253 -18.94 -19.99 -8.83
CA ILE A 253 -20.35 -19.83 -9.22
C ILE A 253 -20.69 -18.40 -9.64
N PHE A 254 -19.74 -17.48 -9.56
CA PHE A 254 -19.92 -16.08 -9.88
C PHE A 254 -19.14 -15.69 -11.13
N GLU A 255 -19.68 -14.74 -11.88
CA GLU A 255 -18.89 -14.07 -12.92
C GLU A 255 -17.81 -13.19 -12.27
N PRO A 256 -16.64 -13.05 -12.91
CA PRO A 256 -15.60 -12.15 -12.42
C PRO A 256 -16.14 -10.73 -12.27
N ARG A 257 -16.01 -10.15 -11.07
CA ARG A 257 -16.35 -8.75 -10.84
C ARG A 257 -15.17 -7.86 -11.21
N THR A 258 -15.48 -6.71 -11.81
CA THR A 258 -14.51 -5.63 -11.89
C THR A 258 -14.31 -5.04 -10.50
N PRO A 259 -13.08 -4.88 -10.01
CA PRO A 259 -12.84 -4.28 -8.70
C PRO A 259 -13.44 -2.88 -8.62
N ILE A 260 -14.00 -2.54 -7.46
CA ILE A 260 -14.68 -1.25 -7.26
C ILE A 260 -13.71 -0.10 -7.52
N ILE A 261 -12.53 -0.12 -6.87
CA ILE A 261 -11.53 0.94 -7.03
C ILE A 261 -10.53 0.61 -8.14
N GLY A 262 -10.15 -0.67 -8.27
CA GLY A 262 -9.15 -1.11 -9.25
C GLY A 262 -7.72 -0.99 -8.74
N VAL A 263 -7.50 -1.03 -7.43
CA VAL A 263 -6.14 -1.00 -6.87
C VAL A 263 -5.47 -2.35 -7.12
N THR A 264 -4.23 -2.29 -7.61
CA THR A 264 -3.38 -3.46 -7.88
C THR A 264 -2.25 -3.51 -6.87
N LEU A 265 -1.43 -4.58 -6.91
CA LEU A 265 -0.21 -4.66 -6.08
C LEU A 265 0.81 -3.55 -6.38
N ASP A 266 0.79 -3.00 -7.60
CA ASP A 266 1.66 -1.88 -7.97
C ASP A 266 1.12 -0.55 -7.44
N GLY A 267 -0.19 -0.42 -7.29
CA GLY A 267 -0.81 0.81 -6.80
C GLY A 267 -2.20 1.04 -7.37
N PRO A 268 -2.82 2.19 -7.02
CA PRO A 268 -4.06 2.63 -7.64
C PRO A 268 -3.83 2.98 -9.12
N PRO A 269 -4.89 2.98 -9.96
CA PRO A 269 -4.79 3.36 -11.36
C PRO A 269 -4.17 4.75 -11.55
N LEU A 270 -3.26 4.84 -12.52
CA LEU A 270 -2.61 6.09 -12.92
C LEU A 270 -3.51 6.79 -13.95
N GLY A 271 -4.10 7.91 -13.57
CA GLY A 271 -5.04 8.68 -14.39
C GLY A 271 -6.26 9.18 -13.61
N ASN A 272 -7.00 10.13 -14.17
CA ASN A 272 -8.26 10.59 -13.59
C ASN A 272 -9.37 9.57 -13.89
N ARG A 273 -9.95 9.00 -12.84
CA ARG A 273 -11.38 8.64 -12.88
C ARG A 273 -12.18 9.89 -12.53
#